data_AF-A0A535QIR0-F1
#
_entry.id   AF-A0A535QIR0-F1
#
_cell.length_a   1.000
_cell.length_b   1.000
_cell.length_c   1.000
_cell.angle_alpha   90.00
_cell.angle_beta   90.00
_cell.angle_gamma   90.00
#
_symmetry.space_group_name_H-M   'P 1'
#
loop_
_entity.id
_entity.type
_entity.pdbx_description
1 polymer ?
#
loop_
_entity_poly.entity_id
_entity_poly.type
_entity_poly.pdbx_seq_one_letter_code
_entity_poly.pdbx_strand_id
1 'polypeptide(L)'
;MIILLLALIGTAIVMAILTIGRLGFGRRDVFNRGKFIRWLVGYSIFNYLLCLAIVYFSEPALTGPFGGWQWVLWPLVISSIGNLFAFARPALSTLEDISAASQGRTSTRKTSTQLPADISRGAIAAGIFGLVVAAGIGIVVAGLIVVFTTWFDSNAKALAAIPNVTVEKSTTPLLPTDPNNIVLVSSGIANFKGQQVLGSNGQNYGSSYNLDPNSYTLQSINNHLYYVAPMSYNNIFINLSNSSTPGFVVVDAEDPNAQAKLHVGPNDTIAYLPGAIFNQDLLRHVYLSGYTYGKLVAPTLELDDSFHPFWTISLMQPTRGYTGDQLSEVLIVDAHTGAITDYPPNRVPPWVDRVMPSDTVNQYLTWWGLYHAAPWFNPSGAGQQTPSGDPQLVYNKVDQPVWLVAMTSSSANDNSSTGIFLFDTHKNEAHFYTSASGLGIGTNVQNTFASTRA
;
A
#
# COMPACT_ATOMS: atom_id res chain seq x y z
N MET A 1 10.19 9.63 18.80
CA MET A 1 9.87 9.09 20.15
C MET A 1 8.99 7.85 20.10
N ILE A 2 7.97 7.81 19.22
CA ILE A 2 7.01 6.69 19.16
C ILE A 2 7.65 5.33 18.76
N ILE A 3 8.60 5.32 17.82
CA ILE A 3 9.28 4.10 17.34
C ILE A 3 10.02 3.37 18.47
N LEU A 4 10.78 4.11 19.29
CA LEU A 4 11.54 3.54 20.42
C LEU A 4 10.60 2.90 21.45
N LEU A 5 9.49 3.57 21.76
CA LEU A 5 8.48 3.07 22.68
C LEU A 5 7.80 1.80 22.15
N LEU A 6 7.41 1.80 20.87
CA LEU A 6 6.78 0.66 20.22
C LEU A 6 7.74 -0.55 20.20
N ALA A 7 9.01 -0.35 19.87
CA ALA A 7 10.03 -1.39 19.91
C ALA A 7 10.22 -1.96 21.31
N LEU A 8 10.20 -1.12 22.35
CA LEU A 8 10.28 -1.54 23.74
C LEU A 8 9.07 -2.40 24.16
N ILE A 9 7.86 -1.96 23.81
CA ILE A 9 6.62 -2.70 24.12
C ILE A 9 6.61 -4.06 23.39
N GLY A 10 6.92 -4.08 22.10
CA GLY A 10 7.00 -5.33 21.32
C GLY A 10 8.01 -6.31 21.93
N THR A 11 9.18 -5.80 22.35
CA THR A 11 10.19 -6.59 23.05
C THR A 11 9.67 -7.18 24.35
N ALA A 12 8.98 -6.38 25.17
CA ALA A 12 8.42 -6.83 26.44
C ALA A 12 7.40 -7.96 26.23
N ILE A 13 6.54 -7.84 25.22
CA ILE A 13 5.54 -8.87 24.86
C ILE A 13 6.25 -10.18 24.46
N VAL A 14 7.20 -10.11 23.54
CA VAL A 14 7.94 -11.29 23.05
C VAL A 14 8.67 -11.97 24.20
N MET A 15 9.37 -11.19 25.04
CA MET A 15 10.12 -11.73 26.16
C MET A 15 9.24 -12.30 27.26
N ALA A 16 8.05 -11.74 27.49
CA ALA A 16 7.06 -12.31 28.40
C ALA A 16 6.62 -13.71 27.94
N ILE A 17 6.24 -13.85 26.66
CA ILE A 17 5.81 -15.13 26.06
C ILE A 17 6.94 -16.17 26.16
N LEU A 18 8.15 -15.82 25.74
CA LEU A 18 9.30 -16.74 25.79
C LEU A 18 9.66 -17.12 27.23
N THR A 19 9.58 -16.19 28.18
CA THR A 19 9.87 -16.46 29.60
C THR A 19 8.83 -17.38 30.23
N ILE A 20 7.54 -17.19 29.90
CA ILE A 20 6.47 -18.11 30.30
C ILE A 20 6.73 -19.51 29.75
N GLY A 21 7.07 -19.62 28.46
CA GLY A 21 7.44 -20.87 27.82
C GLY A 21 8.61 -21.57 28.54
N ARG A 22 9.66 -20.79 28.83
CA ARG A 22 10.88 -21.24 29.48
C ARG A 22 10.66 -21.76 30.90
N LEU A 23 9.98 -20.98 31.74
CA LEU A 23 9.79 -21.30 33.17
C LEU A 23 8.62 -22.25 33.40
N GLY A 24 7.56 -22.14 32.59
CA GLY A 24 6.36 -22.95 32.69
C GLY A 24 6.58 -24.39 32.23
N PHE A 25 7.23 -24.57 31.08
CA PHE A 25 7.37 -25.88 30.43
C PHE A 25 8.80 -26.45 30.50
N GLY A 26 9.78 -25.68 30.99
CA GLY A 26 11.17 -26.10 31.19
C GLY A 26 11.48 -26.72 32.56
N ARG A 27 10.46 -27.02 33.39
CA ARG A 27 10.58 -27.35 34.83
C ARG A 27 11.43 -28.60 35.18
N ARG A 28 11.91 -29.36 34.20
CA ARG A 28 12.71 -30.57 34.42
C ARG A 28 14.21 -30.29 34.60
N ASP A 29 14.67 -29.07 34.32
CA ASP A 29 16.06 -28.65 34.58
C ASP A 29 16.18 -27.93 35.93
N VAL A 30 17.30 -28.12 36.63
CA VAL A 30 17.64 -27.31 37.82
C VAL A 30 17.85 -25.86 37.38
N PHE A 31 17.13 -24.94 38.02
CA PHE A 31 17.18 -23.52 37.65
C PHE A 31 18.58 -22.94 37.86
N ASN A 32 19.25 -22.55 36.76
CA ASN A 32 20.53 -21.85 36.80
C ASN A 32 20.31 -20.35 36.53
N ARG A 33 20.42 -19.54 37.59
CA ARG A 33 20.23 -18.08 37.53
C ARG A 33 21.14 -17.40 36.51
N GLY A 34 22.42 -17.78 36.45
CA GLY A 34 23.38 -17.18 35.52
C GLY A 34 23.05 -17.45 34.06
N LYS A 35 22.72 -18.70 33.72
CA LYS A 35 22.28 -19.08 32.35
C LYS A 35 20.97 -18.40 31.97
N PHE A 36 20.03 -18.27 32.90
CA PHE A 36 18.76 -17.59 32.68
C PHE A 36 18.94 -16.10 32.41
N ILE A 37 19.73 -15.39 33.24
CA ILE A 37 19.96 -13.95 33.07
C ILE A 37 20.66 -13.65 31.74
N ARG A 38 21.70 -14.41 31.37
CA ARG A 38 22.39 -14.22 30.08
C ARG A 38 21.45 -14.39 28.90
N TRP A 39 20.59 -15.41 28.95
CA TRP A 39 19.58 -15.63 27.92
C TRP A 39 18.57 -14.48 27.86
N LEU A 40 18.03 -14.07 29.01
CA LEU A 40 17.03 -13.02 29.10
C LEU A 40 17.58 -11.70 28.53
N VAL A 41 18.78 -11.30 28.94
CA VAL A 41 19.43 -10.08 28.46
C VAL A 41 19.75 -10.17 26.97
N GLY A 42 20.35 -11.27 26.52
CA GLY A 42 20.72 -11.47 25.11
C GLY A 42 19.52 -11.39 24.18
N TYR A 43 18.44 -12.13 24.50
CA TYR A 43 17.22 -12.09 23.70
C TYR A 43 16.46 -10.75 23.83
N SER A 44 16.52 -10.08 24.97
CA SER A 44 15.91 -8.75 25.10
C SER A 44 16.59 -7.72 24.20
N ILE A 45 17.92 -7.71 24.16
CA ILE A 45 18.69 -6.82 23.28
C ILE A 45 18.40 -7.16 21.81
N PHE A 46 18.47 -8.45 21.46
CA PHE A 46 18.19 -8.89 20.09
C PHE A 46 16.78 -8.50 19.64
N ASN A 47 15.75 -8.80 20.44
CA ASN A 47 14.37 -8.46 20.10
C ASN A 47 14.16 -6.96 20.07
N TYR A 48 14.80 -6.17 20.93
CA TYR A 48 14.71 -4.72 20.86
C TYR A 48 15.26 -4.17 19.55
N LEU A 49 16.44 -4.62 19.13
CA LEU A 49 17.04 -4.21 17.86
C LEU A 49 16.21 -4.67 16.65
N LEU A 50 15.67 -5.89 16.71
CA LEU A 50 14.82 -6.43 15.65
C LEU A 50 13.48 -5.69 15.56
N CYS A 51 12.81 -5.45 16.70
CA CYS A 51 11.60 -4.64 16.75
C CYS A 51 11.85 -3.22 16.22
N LEU A 52 12.98 -2.61 16.63
CA LEU A 52 13.37 -1.28 16.16
C LEU A 52 13.55 -1.27 14.64
N ALA A 53 14.25 -2.25 14.08
CA ALA A 53 14.42 -2.38 12.64
C ALA A 53 13.08 -2.54 11.92
N ILE A 54 12.20 -3.43 12.41
CA ILE A 54 10.88 -3.67 11.80
C ILE A 54 10.03 -2.39 11.82
N VAL A 55 9.89 -1.74 12.98
CA VAL A 55 9.05 -0.54 13.11
C VAL A 55 9.62 0.64 12.35
N TYR A 56 10.94 0.70 12.17
CA TYR A 56 11.59 1.79 11.44
C TYR A 56 11.51 1.62 9.91
N PHE A 57 11.69 0.39 9.41
CA PHE A 57 11.73 0.10 7.97
C PHE A 57 10.39 -0.35 7.39
N SER A 58 9.39 -0.68 8.20
CA SER A 58 8.03 -0.90 7.69
C SER A 58 7.38 0.45 7.38
N GLU A 59 6.95 0.62 6.13
CA GLU A 59 6.26 1.81 5.62
C GLU A 59 4.89 1.41 5.05
N PRO A 60 3.81 2.12 5.43
CA PRO A 60 3.68 2.92 6.65
C PRO A 60 3.89 2.04 7.89
N ALA A 61 4.39 2.62 8.98
CA ALA A 61 4.69 1.85 10.19
C ALA A 61 3.45 1.05 10.63
N LEU A 62 3.62 -0.27 10.81
CA LEU A 62 2.58 -1.26 11.15
C LEU A 62 2.03 -1.06 12.59
N THR A 63 1.77 0.16 12.98
CA THR A 63 1.64 0.57 14.38
C THR A 63 0.41 1.43 14.63
N GLY A 64 -0.34 1.75 13.56
CA GLY A 64 -1.73 2.19 13.67
C GLY A 64 -2.65 1.05 14.13
N PRO A 65 -3.84 1.36 14.67
CA PRO A 65 -4.82 0.36 15.09
C PRO A 65 -5.26 -0.58 13.96
N PHE A 66 -5.04 -0.19 12.70
CA PHE A 66 -5.48 -0.90 11.51
C PHE A 66 -4.27 -1.52 10.79
N GLY A 67 -4.10 -2.84 10.92
CA GLY A 67 -2.87 -3.58 10.59
C GLY A 67 -2.20 -4.16 11.85
N GLY A 68 -2.41 -3.50 13.01
CA GLY A 68 -2.23 -4.05 14.35
C GLY A 68 -0.80 -4.45 14.75
N TRP A 69 -0.67 -4.94 15.99
CA TRP A 69 0.59 -5.46 16.56
C TRP A 69 1.05 -6.80 15.95
N GLN A 70 0.59 -7.15 14.75
CA GLN A 70 0.94 -8.41 14.07
C GLN A 70 2.43 -8.51 13.79
N TRP A 71 3.10 -7.38 13.59
CA TRP A 71 4.56 -7.32 13.41
C TRP A 71 5.34 -7.91 14.60
N VAL A 72 4.76 -7.96 15.82
CA VAL A 72 5.37 -8.59 17.01
C VAL A 72 5.51 -10.11 16.84
N LEU A 73 4.71 -10.72 15.97
CA LEU A 73 4.83 -12.15 15.67
C LEU A 73 6.15 -12.48 14.98
N TRP A 74 6.74 -11.56 14.21
CA TRP A 74 8.02 -11.81 13.54
C TRP A 74 9.20 -11.98 14.52
N PRO A 75 9.48 -11.04 15.44
CA PRO A 75 10.48 -11.26 16.49
C PRO A 75 10.19 -12.48 17.35
N LEU A 76 8.91 -12.77 17.65
CA LEU A 76 8.53 -13.96 18.40
C LEU A 76 8.92 -15.25 17.66
N VAL A 77 8.57 -15.37 16.37
CA VAL A 77 8.90 -16.53 15.53
C VAL A 77 10.41 -16.67 15.37
N ILE A 78 11.11 -15.59 15.01
CA ILE A 78 12.57 -15.60 14.81
C ILE A 78 13.28 -15.98 16.11
N SER A 79 12.90 -15.40 17.24
CA SER A 79 13.48 -15.74 18.54
C SER A 79 13.15 -17.17 18.96
N SER A 80 11.94 -17.64 18.66
CA SER A 80 11.54 -19.02 18.94
C SER A 80 12.38 -20.02 18.15
N ILE A 81 12.55 -19.75 16.85
CA ILE A 81 13.43 -20.51 15.97
C ILE A 81 14.88 -20.45 16.47
N GLY A 82 15.38 -19.28 16.87
CA GLY A 82 16.71 -19.13 17.46
C GLY A 82 16.91 -19.97 18.73
N ASN A 83 15.88 -20.06 19.59
CA ASN A 83 15.90 -20.93 20.77
C ASN A 83 15.94 -22.42 20.42
N LEU A 84 15.42 -22.79 19.25
CA LEU A 84 15.52 -24.15 18.69
C LEU A 84 16.87 -24.38 17.97
N PHE A 85 17.49 -23.37 17.36
CA PHE A 85 18.76 -23.48 16.64
C PHE A 85 19.97 -23.84 17.51
N ALA A 86 19.90 -23.63 18.83
CA ALA A 86 20.84 -24.22 19.79
C ALA A 86 20.91 -25.77 19.67
N PHE A 87 19.97 -26.39 18.94
CA PHE A 87 19.88 -27.82 18.64
C PHE A 87 20.21 -28.19 17.18
N ALA A 88 20.18 -27.27 16.21
CA ALA A 88 20.34 -27.63 14.79
C ALA A 88 21.77 -28.12 14.47
N ARG A 89 22.81 -27.48 15.03
CA ARG A 89 24.19 -27.90 14.83
C ARG A 89 24.48 -29.31 15.38
N PRO A 90 24.07 -29.66 16.63
CA PRO A 90 24.16 -31.03 17.13
C PRO A 90 23.31 -32.04 16.34
N ALA A 91 22.07 -31.71 16.01
CA ALA A 91 21.18 -32.63 15.30
C ALA A 91 21.64 -32.94 13.86
N LEU A 92 22.12 -31.92 13.12
CA LEU A 92 22.78 -32.14 11.82
C LEU A 92 24.04 -32.98 11.97
N SER A 93 24.89 -32.72 12.98
CA SER A 93 26.08 -33.54 13.20
C SER A 93 25.74 -35.00 13.55
N THR A 94 24.64 -35.25 14.27
CA THR A 94 24.18 -36.61 14.54
C THR A 94 23.58 -37.28 13.31
N LEU A 95 22.89 -36.53 12.43
CA LEU A 95 22.40 -37.05 11.16
C LEU A 95 23.54 -37.35 10.18
N GLU A 96 24.56 -36.49 10.15
CA GLU A 96 25.82 -36.72 9.42
C GLU A 96 26.55 -37.95 9.96
N ASP A 97 26.67 -38.11 11.28
CA ASP A 97 27.28 -39.28 11.93
C ASP A 97 26.50 -40.57 11.64
N ILE A 98 25.16 -40.52 11.67
CA ILE A 98 24.28 -41.66 11.31
C ILE A 98 24.42 -41.99 9.81
N SER A 99 24.48 -40.98 8.95
CA SER A 99 24.69 -41.17 7.51
C SER A 99 26.08 -41.75 7.20
N ALA A 100 27.13 -41.31 7.92
CA ALA A 100 28.48 -41.82 7.81
C ALA A 100 28.59 -43.27 8.30
N ALA A 101 27.89 -43.61 9.38
CA ALA A 101 27.77 -44.98 9.87
C ALA A 101 27.02 -45.88 8.87
N SER A 102 25.98 -45.37 8.20
CA SER A 102 25.25 -46.11 7.15
C SER A 102 26.07 -46.39 5.90
N GLN A 103 27.12 -45.58 5.65
CA GLN A 103 28.07 -45.75 4.55
C GLN A 103 29.32 -46.57 4.94
N GLY A 104 29.30 -47.25 6.10
CA GLY A 104 30.39 -48.14 6.52
C GLY A 104 31.64 -47.45 7.04
N ARG A 105 31.60 -46.13 7.31
CA ARG A 105 32.70 -45.43 8.00
C ARG A 105 32.52 -45.59 9.51
N THR A 106 33.51 -46.15 10.19
CA THR A 106 33.51 -46.33 11.65
C THR A 106 33.68 -45.00 12.37
N SER A 107 32.57 -44.43 12.86
CA SER A 107 32.58 -43.31 13.81
C SER A 107 32.72 -43.84 15.24
N THR A 108 33.80 -43.48 15.93
CA THR A 108 34.13 -43.89 17.31
C THR A 108 33.48 -43.01 18.39
N ARG A 109 32.34 -42.36 18.10
CA ARG A 109 31.63 -41.50 19.07
C ARG A 109 30.41 -42.22 19.64
N LYS A 110 30.41 -42.48 20.96
CA LYS A 110 29.25 -43.03 21.68
C LYS A 110 28.01 -42.17 21.40
N THR A 111 26.99 -42.76 20.77
CA THR A 111 25.70 -42.11 20.52
C THR A 111 24.93 -41.99 21.84
N SER A 112 25.10 -40.87 22.55
CA SER A 112 24.22 -40.53 23.66
C SER A 112 22.94 -39.90 23.10
N THR A 113 21.79 -40.53 23.34
CA THR A 113 20.44 -39.92 23.19
C THR A 113 20.17 -38.81 24.21
N GLN A 114 21.15 -38.47 25.05
CA GLN A 114 21.09 -37.33 25.95
C GLN A 114 21.51 -36.06 25.21
N LEU A 115 20.64 -35.05 25.25
CA LEU A 115 20.97 -33.67 24.88
C LEU A 115 22.33 -33.28 25.52
N PRO A 116 23.28 -32.70 24.76
CA PRO A 116 24.50 -32.13 25.30
C PRO A 116 24.27 -31.31 26.58
N ALA A 117 25.15 -31.47 27.58
CA ALA A 117 24.98 -30.91 28.93
C ALA A 117 24.94 -29.36 29.00
N ASP A 118 25.27 -28.70 27.90
CA ASP A 118 25.21 -27.25 27.70
C ASP A 118 23.81 -26.77 27.23
N ILE A 119 22.93 -27.66 26.76
CA ILE A 119 21.62 -27.31 26.23
C ILE A 119 20.58 -27.16 27.34
N SER A 120 19.91 -26.01 27.39
CA SER A 120 18.82 -25.75 28.33
C SER A 120 17.49 -26.22 27.75
N ARG A 121 16.84 -27.21 28.38
CA ARG A 121 15.48 -27.66 28.00
C ARG A 121 14.47 -26.53 28.14
N GLY A 122 14.70 -25.61 29.08
CA GLY A 122 13.93 -24.37 29.19
C GLY A 122 14.00 -23.48 27.95
N ALA A 123 15.15 -23.39 27.27
CA ALA A 123 15.23 -22.64 26.01
C ALA A 123 14.38 -23.29 24.90
N ILE A 124 14.43 -24.62 24.80
CA ILE A 124 13.62 -25.37 23.84
C ILE A 124 12.12 -25.18 24.13
N ALA A 125 11.73 -25.30 25.39
CA ALA A 125 10.37 -25.06 25.84
C ALA A 125 9.87 -23.65 25.49
N ALA A 126 10.74 -22.64 25.62
CA ALA A 126 10.45 -21.27 25.19
C ALA A 126 10.17 -21.19 23.68
N GLY A 127 11.02 -21.83 22.86
CA GLY A 127 10.88 -21.81 21.40
C GLY A 127 9.61 -22.51 20.91
N ILE A 128 9.32 -23.72 21.41
CA ILE A 128 8.09 -24.44 21.03
C ILE A 128 6.85 -23.64 21.44
N PHE A 129 6.83 -23.15 22.69
CA PHE A 129 5.70 -22.36 23.19
C PHE A 129 5.49 -21.09 22.37
N GLY A 130 6.57 -20.36 22.05
CA GLY A 130 6.50 -19.15 21.23
C GLY A 130 5.94 -19.41 19.83
N LEU A 131 6.33 -20.52 19.18
CA LEU A 131 5.77 -20.91 17.87
C LEU A 131 4.28 -21.28 17.96
N VAL A 132 3.87 -22.03 18.98
CA VAL A 132 2.45 -22.40 19.19
C VAL A 132 1.61 -21.15 19.44
N VAL A 133 2.10 -20.22 20.26
CA VAL A 133 1.42 -18.94 20.52
C VAL A 133 1.33 -18.12 19.23
N ALA A 134 2.42 -18.01 18.46
CA ALA A 134 2.42 -17.26 17.21
C ALA A 134 1.43 -17.84 16.19
N ALA A 135 1.42 -19.17 16.02
CA ALA A 135 0.49 -19.85 15.12
C ALA A 135 -0.97 -19.72 15.60
N GLY A 136 -1.21 -19.91 16.89
CA GLY A 136 -2.54 -19.77 17.48
C GLY A 136 -3.10 -18.35 17.32
N ILE A 137 -2.30 -17.33 17.64
CA ILE A 137 -2.68 -15.93 17.44
C ILE A 137 -2.90 -15.64 15.96
N GLY A 138 -1.97 -16.05 15.08
CA GLY A 138 -2.08 -15.83 13.65
C GLY A 138 -3.38 -16.38 13.06
N ILE A 139 -3.71 -17.64 13.36
CA ILE A 139 -4.91 -18.30 12.85
C ILE A 139 -6.18 -17.70 13.46
N VAL A 140 -6.23 -17.57 14.80
CA VAL A 140 -7.43 -17.08 15.49
C VAL A 140 -7.71 -15.64 15.13
N VAL A 141 -6.71 -14.75 15.16
CA VAL A 141 -6.90 -13.33 14.83
C VAL A 141 -7.27 -13.16 13.36
N ALA A 142 -6.61 -13.85 12.43
CA ALA A 142 -6.97 -13.78 11.02
C ALA A 142 -8.42 -14.26 10.79
N GLY A 143 -8.80 -15.38 11.40
CA GLY A 143 -10.16 -15.91 11.35
C GLY A 143 -11.19 -14.92 11.90
N LEU A 144 -10.94 -14.34 13.07
CA LEU A 144 -11.84 -13.35 13.69
C LEU A 144 -11.93 -12.08 12.83
N ILE A 145 -10.82 -11.59 12.28
CA ILE A 145 -10.84 -10.41 11.39
C ILE A 145 -11.77 -10.69 10.21
N VAL A 146 -11.61 -11.81 9.51
CA VAL A 146 -12.46 -12.15 8.35
C VAL A 146 -13.93 -12.24 8.75
N VAL A 147 -14.24 -12.95 9.84
CA VAL A 147 -15.61 -13.14 10.33
C VAL A 147 -16.27 -11.80 10.71
N PHE A 148 -15.55 -10.90 11.37
CA PHE A 148 -16.13 -9.65 11.86
C PHE A 148 -16.11 -8.50 10.85
N THR A 149 -15.39 -8.63 9.73
CA THR A 149 -15.26 -7.55 8.74
C THR A 149 -16.09 -7.77 7.48
N THR A 150 -16.09 -8.97 6.92
CA THR A 150 -16.69 -9.23 5.59
C THR A 150 -17.77 -10.30 5.60
N TRP A 151 -17.77 -11.22 6.56
CA TRP A 151 -18.82 -12.24 6.63
C TRP A 151 -20.15 -11.65 7.06
N PHE A 152 -21.23 -12.30 6.61
CA PHE A 152 -22.62 -11.94 6.81
C PHE A 152 -23.11 -10.74 5.98
N ASP A 153 -24.39 -10.80 5.61
CA ASP A 153 -25.07 -9.78 4.80
C ASP A 153 -24.94 -8.37 5.41
N SER A 154 -25.06 -8.23 6.73
CA SER A 154 -25.00 -6.90 7.37
C SER A 154 -23.67 -6.20 7.11
N ASN A 155 -22.55 -6.93 7.16
CA ASN A 155 -21.23 -6.35 6.89
C ASN A 155 -21.03 -6.09 5.39
N ALA A 156 -21.36 -7.07 4.55
CA ALA A 156 -21.25 -6.95 3.10
C ALA A 156 -22.08 -5.78 2.54
N LYS A 157 -23.33 -5.64 2.99
CA LYS A 157 -24.22 -4.52 2.61
C LYS A 157 -23.71 -3.17 3.11
N ALA A 158 -23.12 -3.14 4.30
CA ALA A 158 -22.55 -1.91 4.81
C ALA A 158 -21.31 -1.45 4.02
N LEU A 159 -20.46 -2.38 3.56
CA LEU A 159 -19.35 -2.07 2.66
C LEU A 159 -19.84 -1.55 1.31
N ALA A 160 -20.87 -2.19 0.74
CA ALA A 160 -21.51 -1.73 -0.50
C ALA A 160 -22.19 -0.36 -0.38
N ALA A 161 -22.58 0.04 0.83
CA ALA A 161 -23.21 1.32 1.11
C ALA A 161 -22.21 2.44 1.42
N ILE A 162 -20.89 2.15 1.46
CA ILE A 162 -19.86 3.18 1.64
C ILE A 162 -19.93 4.22 0.52
N PRO A 163 -19.87 3.86 -0.77
CA PRO A 163 -20.06 4.85 -1.84
C PRO A 163 -21.53 5.28 -1.94
N ASN A 164 -21.78 6.59 -2.03
CA ASN A 164 -23.14 7.09 -2.29
C ASN A 164 -23.45 6.97 -3.79
N VAL A 165 -23.97 5.81 -4.18
CA VAL A 165 -24.31 5.51 -5.58
C VAL A 165 -25.72 5.97 -5.93
N THR A 166 -25.83 6.78 -6.98
CA THR A 166 -27.08 7.10 -7.66
C THR A 166 -27.15 6.32 -8.97
N VAL A 167 -28.16 5.45 -9.13
CA VAL A 167 -28.40 4.75 -10.40
C VAL A 167 -29.22 5.65 -11.31
N GLU A 168 -28.63 6.04 -12.43
CA GLU A 168 -29.27 6.92 -13.39
C GLU A 168 -30.33 6.20 -14.22
N LYS A 169 -31.33 6.95 -14.65
CA LYS A 169 -32.35 6.44 -15.58
C LYS A 169 -31.69 6.19 -16.94
N SER A 170 -32.16 5.19 -17.67
CA SER A 170 -31.64 4.89 -19.02
C SER A 170 -31.81 6.03 -20.03
N THR A 171 -32.64 7.04 -19.72
CA THR A 171 -32.85 8.24 -20.53
C THR A 171 -31.92 9.40 -20.14
N THR A 172 -31.19 9.31 -19.03
CA THR A 172 -30.26 10.37 -18.59
C THR A 172 -29.04 10.34 -19.52
N PRO A 173 -28.74 11.43 -20.28
CA PRO A 173 -27.54 11.48 -21.08
C PRO A 173 -26.30 11.50 -20.18
N LEU A 174 -25.17 11.00 -20.69
CA LEU A 174 -23.90 11.20 -20.03
C LEU A 174 -23.61 12.69 -19.86
N LEU A 175 -22.91 13.03 -18.78
CA LEU A 175 -22.37 14.37 -18.62
C LEU A 175 -21.49 14.70 -19.84
N PRO A 176 -21.68 15.85 -20.49
CA PRO A 176 -20.84 16.24 -21.61
C PRO A 176 -19.39 16.33 -21.13
N THR A 177 -18.45 15.87 -21.95
CA THR A 177 -17.02 16.12 -21.75
C THR A 177 -16.70 17.54 -22.21
N ASP A 178 -15.71 18.20 -21.60
CA ASP A 178 -15.27 19.50 -22.09
C ASP A 178 -14.60 19.36 -23.47
N PRO A 179 -15.15 19.95 -24.54
CA PRO A 179 -14.57 19.83 -25.88
C PRO A 179 -13.30 20.66 -26.06
N ASN A 180 -13.00 21.62 -25.17
CA ASN A 180 -11.84 22.49 -25.31
C ASN A 180 -10.57 21.87 -24.72
N ASN A 181 -10.70 21.03 -23.70
CA ASN A 181 -9.59 20.43 -22.97
C ASN A 181 -9.69 18.90 -23.07
N ILE A 182 -9.15 18.35 -24.15
CA ILE A 182 -9.18 16.91 -24.44
C ILE A 182 -7.77 16.34 -24.31
N VAL A 183 -7.64 15.23 -23.60
CA VAL A 183 -6.39 14.47 -23.52
C VAL A 183 -6.09 13.84 -24.89
N LEU A 184 -5.12 14.42 -25.61
CA LEU A 184 -4.64 13.92 -26.90
C LEU A 184 -3.34 13.11 -26.77
N VAL A 185 -2.67 13.22 -25.62
CA VAL A 185 -1.43 12.51 -25.32
C VAL A 185 -1.71 11.37 -24.34
N SER A 186 -1.31 10.15 -24.68
CA SER A 186 -1.40 9.03 -23.74
C SER A 186 -0.27 9.06 -22.73
N SER A 187 -0.47 8.46 -21.55
CA SER A 187 0.59 8.31 -20.54
C SER A 187 1.88 7.68 -21.10
N GLY A 188 1.77 6.72 -22.03
CA GLY A 188 2.95 6.14 -22.69
C GLY A 188 3.74 7.15 -23.56
N ILE A 189 3.05 8.04 -24.26
CA ILE A 189 3.70 9.13 -25.02
C ILE A 189 4.27 10.18 -24.06
N ALA A 190 3.57 10.49 -22.96
CA ALA A 190 4.08 11.38 -21.93
C ALA A 190 5.39 10.85 -21.32
N ASN A 191 5.43 9.57 -20.95
CA ASN A 191 6.64 8.92 -20.49
C ASN A 191 7.77 9.01 -21.52
N PHE A 192 7.52 8.69 -22.80
CA PHE A 192 8.52 8.81 -23.85
C PHE A 192 9.11 10.24 -23.95
N LYS A 193 8.25 11.26 -24.00
CA LYS A 193 8.68 12.67 -24.06
C LYS A 193 9.46 13.08 -22.81
N GLY A 194 9.03 12.63 -21.63
CA GLY A 194 9.71 12.94 -20.38
C GLY A 194 11.10 12.30 -20.26
N GLN A 195 11.27 11.04 -20.71
CA GLN A 195 12.60 10.43 -20.78
C GLN A 195 13.52 11.18 -21.75
N GLN A 196 12.98 11.69 -22.86
CA GLN A 196 13.76 12.44 -23.84
C GLN A 196 14.30 13.76 -23.23
N VAL A 197 13.51 14.47 -22.43
CA VAL A 197 13.94 15.75 -21.85
C VAL A 197 15.02 15.58 -20.77
N LEU A 198 15.07 14.46 -20.04
CA LEU A 198 16.11 14.19 -19.03
C LEU A 198 17.54 14.12 -19.59
N GLY A 199 17.69 13.67 -20.83
CA GLY A 199 18.98 13.60 -21.53
C GLY A 199 19.25 14.82 -22.43
N SER A 200 18.26 15.69 -22.58
CA SER A 200 18.33 16.88 -23.43
C SER A 200 18.82 18.09 -22.61
N ASN A 201 19.14 19.21 -23.28
CA ASN A 201 19.52 20.48 -22.64
C ASN A 201 20.88 20.51 -21.92
N GLY A 202 21.78 19.56 -22.20
CA GLY A 202 23.18 19.62 -21.75
C GLY A 202 23.43 19.28 -20.28
N GLN A 203 22.38 19.08 -19.49
CA GLN A 203 22.45 18.56 -18.12
C GLN A 203 22.07 17.08 -18.15
N ASN A 204 23.07 16.19 -18.01
CA ASN A 204 22.87 14.74 -18.08
C ASN A 204 22.27 14.18 -16.77
N TYR A 205 21.04 14.60 -16.45
CA TYR A 205 20.32 14.17 -15.25
C TYR A 205 20.02 12.67 -15.26
N GLY A 206 19.84 12.07 -16.44
CA GLY A 206 19.56 10.64 -16.62
C GLY A 206 20.61 9.69 -16.00
N SER A 207 21.82 10.18 -15.75
CA SER A 207 22.86 9.41 -15.04
C SER A 207 22.55 9.18 -13.55
N SER A 208 21.88 10.15 -12.92
CA SER A 208 21.64 10.19 -11.47
C SER A 208 20.16 9.98 -11.10
N TYR A 209 19.26 10.38 -11.99
CA TYR A 209 17.82 10.38 -11.77
C TYR A 209 17.09 9.73 -12.93
N ASN A 210 15.88 9.23 -12.66
CA ASN A 210 14.95 8.70 -13.65
C ASN A 210 13.54 9.25 -13.42
N LEU A 211 12.65 8.95 -14.36
CA LEU A 211 11.20 9.10 -14.19
C LEU A 211 10.60 7.69 -14.23
N ASP A 212 9.83 7.33 -13.20
CA ASP A 212 9.08 6.08 -13.18
C ASP A 212 7.94 6.16 -14.22
N PRO A 213 7.82 5.22 -15.17
CA PRO A 213 6.70 5.18 -16.10
C PRO A 213 5.31 5.22 -15.44
N ASN A 214 5.20 4.75 -14.19
CA ASN A 214 3.94 4.71 -13.46
C ASN A 214 3.68 5.96 -12.61
N SER A 215 4.61 6.92 -12.54
CA SER A 215 4.46 8.14 -11.72
C SER A 215 3.88 9.33 -12.47
N TYR A 216 3.54 9.18 -13.76
CA TYR A 216 2.89 10.22 -14.56
C TYR A 216 1.42 10.39 -14.14
N THR A 217 1.12 11.56 -13.60
CA THR A 217 -0.20 11.92 -13.06
C THR A 217 -0.85 12.96 -13.96
N LEU A 218 -2.02 12.61 -14.53
CA LEU A 218 -2.84 13.57 -15.27
C LEU A 218 -3.49 14.53 -14.26
N GLN A 219 -3.37 15.83 -14.50
CA GLN A 219 -3.91 16.88 -13.65
C GLN A 219 -4.22 18.16 -14.45
N SER A 220 -5.13 18.98 -13.96
CA SER A 220 -5.47 20.31 -14.46
C SER A 220 -4.59 21.35 -13.78
N ILE A 221 -3.86 22.15 -14.55
CA ILE A 221 -3.05 23.26 -14.04
C ILE A 221 -3.40 24.50 -14.86
N ASN A 222 -3.95 25.54 -14.23
CA ASN A 222 -4.48 26.72 -14.92
C ASN A 222 -5.41 26.38 -16.09
N ASN A 223 -6.40 25.51 -15.87
CA ASN A 223 -7.38 25.13 -16.89
C ASN A 223 -6.79 24.45 -18.13
N HIS A 224 -5.61 23.83 -18.02
CA HIS A 224 -4.96 23.07 -19.09
C HIS A 224 -4.45 21.73 -18.52
N LEU A 225 -4.66 20.64 -19.25
CA LEU A 225 -4.30 19.31 -18.78
C LEU A 225 -2.83 18.98 -19.04
N TYR A 226 -2.15 18.50 -17.99
CA TYR A 226 -0.76 18.07 -18.04
C TYR A 226 -0.58 16.70 -17.41
N TYR A 227 0.40 15.95 -17.91
CA TYR A 227 1.01 14.88 -17.14
C TYR A 227 2.24 15.40 -16.40
N VAL A 228 2.34 15.07 -15.11
CA VAL A 228 3.50 15.43 -14.28
C VAL A 228 4.14 14.17 -13.72
N ALA A 229 5.48 14.12 -13.69
CA ALA A 229 6.21 13.03 -13.08
C ALA A 229 7.41 13.54 -12.25
N PRO A 230 7.55 13.11 -10.98
CA PRO A 230 8.70 13.43 -10.14
C PRO A 230 9.97 12.74 -10.64
N MET A 231 11.10 13.45 -10.61
CA MET A 231 12.40 12.78 -10.74
C MET A 231 12.65 11.93 -9.49
N SER A 232 13.07 10.69 -9.71
CA SER A 232 13.42 9.71 -8.67
C SER A 232 14.90 9.36 -8.73
N TYR A 233 15.47 8.93 -7.61
CA TYR A 233 16.87 8.52 -7.55
C TYR A 233 17.11 7.23 -8.34
N ASN A 234 18.18 7.16 -9.15
CA ASN A 234 18.53 5.92 -9.87
C ASN A 234 18.99 4.79 -8.95
N ASN A 235 19.60 5.13 -7.81
CA ASN A 235 20.08 4.15 -6.85
C ASN A 235 20.32 4.79 -5.48
N ILE A 236 20.56 3.93 -4.49
CA ILE A 236 20.80 4.32 -3.10
C ILE A 236 21.99 5.26 -2.90
N PHE A 237 23.06 5.15 -3.71
CA PHE A 237 24.24 6.00 -3.55
C PHE A 237 24.00 7.43 -4.03
N ILE A 238 23.20 7.61 -5.09
CA ILE A 238 22.76 8.94 -5.50
C ILE A 238 21.89 9.55 -4.40
N ASN A 239 20.95 8.79 -3.86
CA ASN A 239 20.10 9.24 -2.77
C ASN A 239 20.93 9.66 -1.54
N LEU A 240 21.87 8.81 -1.08
CA LEU A 240 22.78 9.13 0.03
C LEU A 240 23.61 10.41 -0.19
N SER A 241 23.91 10.75 -1.44
CA SER A 241 24.73 11.91 -1.78
C SER A 241 23.92 13.19 -2.00
N ASN A 242 22.59 13.10 -2.11
CA ASN A 242 21.72 14.22 -2.49
C ASN A 242 20.47 14.25 -1.60
N SER A 243 20.29 15.35 -0.85
CA SER A 243 19.15 15.50 0.06
C SER A 243 17.79 15.72 -0.62
N SER A 244 17.78 15.93 -1.93
CA SER A 244 16.58 16.13 -2.74
C SER A 244 16.85 15.76 -4.20
N THR A 245 15.81 15.45 -4.96
CA THR A 245 15.91 15.35 -6.42
C THR A 245 15.76 16.75 -7.06
N PRO A 246 16.26 16.97 -8.29
CA PRO A 246 16.31 18.30 -8.91
C PRO A 246 14.93 18.90 -9.25
N GLY A 247 13.91 18.05 -9.41
CA GLY A 247 12.54 18.47 -9.64
C GLY A 247 11.70 17.44 -10.39
N PHE A 248 10.96 17.88 -11.40
CA PHE A 248 9.95 17.07 -12.08
C PHE A 248 9.82 17.44 -13.56
N VAL A 249 9.14 16.59 -14.32
CA VAL A 249 8.80 16.83 -15.73
C VAL A 249 7.31 17.12 -15.86
N VAL A 250 7.00 18.09 -16.70
CA VAL A 250 5.64 18.42 -17.15
C VAL A 250 5.52 18.13 -18.63
N VAL A 251 4.51 17.37 -19.02
CA VAL A 251 4.19 17.07 -20.42
C VAL A 251 2.77 17.53 -20.71
N ASP A 252 2.63 18.29 -21.78
CA ASP A 252 1.32 18.73 -22.26
C ASP A 252 0.44 17.52 -22.64
N ALA A 253 -0.73 17.41 -22.02
CA ALA A 253 -1.66 16.32 -22.29
C ALA A 253 -2.58 16.63 -23.49
N GLU A 254 -2.69 17.90 -23.89
CA GLU A 254 -3.63 18.40 -24.90
C GLU A 254 -2.95 18.70 -26.24
N ASP A 255 -1.65 19.00 -26.25
CA ASP A 255 -0.85 19.20 -27.46
C ASP A 255 0.19 18.09 -27.69
N PRO A 256 -0.06 17.15 -28.63
CA PRO A 256 0.91 16.13 -29.01
C PRO A 256 2.21 16.66 -29.60
N ASN A 257 2.27 17.90 -30.06
CA ASN A 257 3.47 18.52 -30.64
C ASN A 257 4.31 19.29 -29.60
N ALA A 258 3.71 19.67 -28.47
CA ALA A 258 4.41 20.34 -27.40
C ALA A 258 5.54 19.47 -26.84
N GLN A 259 6.68 20.11 -26.57
CA GLN A 259 7.84 19.46 -25.96
C GLN A 259 7.62 19.33 -24.45
N ALA A 260 8.11 18.22 -23.87
CA ALA A 260 8.16 18.09 -22.42
C ALA A 260 9.05 19.18 -21.81
N LYS A 261 8.64 19.71 -20.66
CA LYS A 261 9.38 20.72 -19.91
C LYS A 261 9.95 20.10 -18.65
N LEU A 262 11.23 20.34 -18.41
CA LEU A 262 11.90 19.96 -17.18
C LEU A 262 11.88 21.17 -16.22
N HIS A 263 11.23 21.01 -15.07
CA HIS A 263 11.19 21.99 -14.00
C HIS A 263 12.29 21.67 -13.01
N VAL A 264 13.37 22.45 -13.09
CA VAL A 264 14.56 22.33 -12.24
C VAL A 264 14.95 23.71 -11.75
N GLY A 265 14.95 23.88 -10.44
CA GLY A 265 15.15 25.16 -9.81
C GLY A 265 15.20 25.01 -8.29
N PRO A 266 15.66 26.05 -7.57
CA PRO A 266 15.77 26.00 -6.11
C PRO A 266 14.46 25.65 -5.40
N ASN A 267 13.31 26.03 -5.98
CA ASN A 267 11.98 25.78 -5.41
C ASN A 267 11.29 24.55 -6.03
N ASP A 268 11.85 23.96 -7.08
CA ASP A 268 11.27 22.80 -7.78
C ASP A 268 11.76 21.47 -7.20
N THR A 269 12.75 21.50 -6.31
CA THR A 269 13.36 20.27 -5.79
C THR A 269 12.37 19.46 -4.97
N ILE A 270 12.56 18.14 -4.99
CA ILE A 270 11.72 17.20 -4.23
C ILE A 270 12.58 16.59 -3.14
N ALA A 271 12.44 17.08 -1.90
CA ALA A 271 13.19 16.62 -0.73
C ALA A 271 12.62 15.33 -0.13
N TYR A 272 11.31 15.14 -0.28
CA TYR A 272 10.58 13.97 0.22
C TYR A 272 9.86 13.29 -0.93
N LEU A 273 10.06 12.00 -1.11
CA LEU A 273 9.40 11.24 -2.17
C LEU A 273 9.25 9.76 -1.79
N PRO A 274 8.25 9.05 -2.34
CA PRO A 274 8.10 7.62 -2.14
C PRO A 274 9.35 6.85 -2.54
N GLY A 275 9.81 5.94 -1.66
CA GLY A 275 10.95 5.06 -1.95
C GLY A 275 12.33 5.70 -1.75
N ALA A 276 12.39 6.95 -1.28
CA ALA A 276 13.64 7.52 -0.79
C ALA A 276 14.08 6.85 0.52
N ILE A 277 15.36 6.98 0.88
CA ILE A 277 15.90 6.32 2.07
C ILE A 277 15.66 7.14 3.34
N PHE A 278 15.47 6.45 4.46
CA PHE A 278 15.38 7.04 5.79
C PHE A 278 14.31 8.16 5.83
N ASN A 279 14.63 9.30 6.46
CA ASN A 279 13.66 10.38 6.67
C ASN A 279 13.31 11.17 5.40
N GLN A 280 13.93 10.87 4.25
CA GLN A 280 13.48 11.42 2.97
C GLN A 280 12.30 10.63 2.38
N ASP A 281 12.03 9.41 2.87
CA ASP A 281 10.82 8.72 2.47
C ASP A 281 9.59 9.54 2.89
N LEU A 282 8.71 9.80 1.93
CA LEU A 282 7.55 10.65 2.10
C LEU A 282 6.61 10.12 3.19
N LEU A 283 6.25 8.84 3.14
CA LEU A 283 5.29 8.26 4.08
C LEU A 283 5.87 8.18 5.48
N ARG A 284 7.18 7.90 5.61
CA ARG A 284 7.88 7.97 6.89
C ARG A 284 7.88 9.39 7.44
N HIS A 285 8.19 10.41 6.63
CA HIS A 285 8.18 11.80 7.06
C HIS A 285 6.81 12.22 7.60
N VAL A 286 5.75 11.89 6.88
CA VAL A 286 4.36 12.16 7.29
C VAL A 286 4.00 11.42 8.58
N TYR A 287 4.35 10.13 8.67
CA TYR A 287 4.12 9.34 9.88
C TYR A 287 4.85 9.92 11.10
N LEU A 288 6.14 10.26 10.95
CA LEU A 288 6.95 10.85 12.02
C LEU A 288 6.50 12.25 12.43
N SER A 289 5.79 12.95 11.55
CA SER A 289 5.18 14.26 11.80
C SER A 289 3.87 14.19 12.60
N GLY A 290 3.36 12.98 12.88
CA GLY A 290 2.23 12.76 13.81
C GLY A 290 1.03 12.06 13.19
N TYR A 291 0.97 11.91 11.86
CA TYR A 291 -0.12 11.26 11.13
C TYR A 291 -0.03 9.73 11.21
N THR A 292 -0.20 9.22 12.43
CA THR A 292 -0.01 7.80 12.79
C THR A 292 -1.33 7.03 12.93
N TYR A 293 -2.47 7.74 12.93
CA TYR A 293 -3.79 7.19 13.15
C TYR A 293 -4.61 7.15 11.85
N GLY A 294 -4.37 6.11 11.04
CA GLY A 294 -5.05 5.89 9.77
C GLY A 294 -4.12 5.20 8.77
N LYS A 295 -4.64 4.94 7.57
CA LYS A 295 -3.87 4.43 6.44
C LYS A 295 -3.53 5.60 5.53
N LEU A 296 -2.23 5.89 5.39
CA LEU A 296 -1.72 6.83 4.41
C LEU A 296 -1.67 6.12 3.05
N VAL A 297 -2.44 6.58 2.07
CA VAL A 297 -2.54 5.92 0.76
C VAL A 297 -2.43 6.92 -0.38
N ALA A 298 -2.07 6.39 -1.55
CA ALA A 298 -1.98 7.08 -2.84
C ALA A 298 -1.20 8.41 -2.82
N PRO A 299 0.05 8.43 -2.31
CA PRO A 299 0.92 9.60 -2.47
C PRO A 299 1.06 9.93 -3.96
N THR A 300 0.56 11.10 -4.36
CA THR A 300 0.55 11.56 -5.75
C THR A 300 1.24 12.92 -5.80
N LEU A 301 2.15 13.11 -6.77
CA LEU A 301 2.69 14.45 -7.03
C LEU A 301 1.67 15.24 -7.83
N GLU A 302 1.22 16.35 -7.25
CA GLU A 302 0.33 17.34 -7.88
C GLU A 302 0.97 18.72 -7.77
N LEU A 303 0.72 19.57 -8.77
CA LEU A 303 1.24 20.92 -8.83
C LEU A 303 0.09 21.89 -8.59
N ASP A 304 0.33 22.96 -7.87
CA ASP A 304 -0.61 24.06 -7.87
C ASP A 304 -0.58 24.84 -9.20
N ASP A 305 -1.48 25.81 -9.35
CA ASP A 305 -1.57 26.69 -10.52
C ASP A 305 -0.30 27.53 -10.76
N SER A 306 0.63 27.60 -9.81
CA SER A 306 1.93 28.25 -9.97
C SER A 306 3.06 27.29 -10.35
N PHE A 307 2.74 26.02 -10.62
CA PHE A 307 3.67 24.90 -10.81
C PHE A 307 4.50 24.54 -9.57
N HIS A 308 4.04 24.90 -8.37
CA HIS A 308 4.74 24.51 -7.14
C HIS A 308 4.39 23.06 -6.75
N PRO A 309 5.39 22.19 -6.49
CA PRO A 309 5.15 20.77 -6.28
C PRO A 309 4.68 20.42 -4.87
N PHE A 310 3.59 19.66 -4.81
CA PHE A 310 3.04 19.10 -3.59
C PHE A 310 2.82 17.58 -3.73
N TRP A 311 2.98 16.86 -2.62
CA TRP A 311 2.43 15.52 -2.50
C TRP A 311 1.07 15.57 -1.85
N THR A 312 0.08 14.98 -2.52
CA THR A 312 -1.26 14.76 -1.98
C THR A 312 -1.34 13.33 -1.46
N ILE A 313 -1.82 13.16 -0.22
CA ILE A 313 -1.91 11.87 0.46
C ILE A 313 -3.28 11.76 1.10
N SER A 314 -3.98 10.66 0.84
CA SER A 314 -5.24 10.37 1.52
C SER A 314 -4.99 9.68 2.84
N LEU A 315 -5.46 10.28 3.94
CA LEU A 315 -5.51 9.63 5.24
C LEU A 315 -6.87 8.94 5.41
N MET A 316 -6.86 7.62 5.35
CA MET A 316 -8.06 6.80 5.38
C MET A 316 -8.27 6.16 6.75
N GLN A 317 -9.53 6.06 7.19
CA GLN A 317 -9.92 5.38 8.42
C GLN A 317 -10.97 4.31 8.15
N PRO A 318 -10.80 3.06 8.60
CA PRO A 318 -11.80 2.02 8.44
C PRO A 318 -13.04 2.31 9.26
N THR A 319 -14.18 2.09 8.64
CA THR A 319 -15.49 2.15 9.29
C THR A 319 -15.83 0.88 10.04
N ARG A 320 -15.20 -0.26 9.69
CA ARG A 320 -15.52 -1.58 10.26
C ARG A 320 -14.28 -2.40 10.55
N GLY A 321 -13.89 -2.44 11.82
CA GLY A 321 -12.72 -3.20 12.26
C GLY A 321 -11.47 -2.76 11.53
N TYR A 322 -11.06 -3.50 10.49
CA TYR A 322 -9.84 -3.26 9.71
C TYR A 322 -10.11 -2.95 8.22
N THR A 323 -11.39 -2.81 7.83
CA THR A 323 -11.82 -2.62 6.44
C THR A 323 -12.87 -1.52 6.31
N GLY A 324 -13.32 -1.25 5.08
CA GLY A 324 -14.29 -0.19 4.79
C GLY A 324 -13.69 1.19 5.03
N ASP A 325 -12.46 1.39 4.56
CA ASP A 325 -11.70 2.63 4.70
C ASP A 325 -12.48 3.81 4.10
N GLN A 326 -12.63 4.91 4.84
CA GLN A 326 -13.22 6.18 4.42
C GLN A 326 -12.19 7.30 4.53
N LEU A 327 -12.27 8.27 3.61
CA LEU A 327 -11.38 9.42 3.60
C LEU A 327 -11.66 10.29 4.83
N SER A 328 -10.66 10.42 5.71
CA SER A 328 -10.72 11.25 6.90
C SER A 328 -10.17 12.64 6.59
N GLU A 329 -8.98 12.70 6.01
CA GLU A 329 -8.24 13.94 5.72
C GLU A 329 -7.43 13.76 4.43
N VAL A 330 -7.18 14.86 3.72
CA VAL A 330 -6.17 14.95 2.66
C VAL A 330 -4.99 15.73 3.22
N LEU A 331 -3.81 15.11 3.18
CA LEU A 331 -2.57 15.75 3.58
C LEU A 331 -1.88 16.30 2.33
N ILE A 332 -1.59 17.59 2.34
CA ILE A 332 -0.81 18.26 1.32
C ILE A 332 0.58 18.52 1.92
N VAL A 333 1.58 17.86 1.36
CA VAL A 333 2.98 17.99 1.77
C VAL A 333 3.70 18.81 0.71
N ASP A 334 4.25 19.95 1.07
CA ASP A 334 5.14 20.70 0.20
C ASP A 334 6.36 19.83 -0.14
N ALA A 335 6.56 19.51 -1.42
CA ALA A 335 7.55 18.53 -1.84
C ALA A 335 9.00 19.02 -1.61
N HIS A 336 9.19 20.34 -1.59
CA HIS A 336 10.48 20.99 -1.39
C HIS A 336 10.86 21.08 0.10
N THR A 337 9.93 21.51 0.95
CA THR A 337 10.18 21.80 2.37
C THR A 337 9.75 20.69 3.32
N GLY A 338 8.83 19.81 2.90
CA GLY A 338 8.19 18.81 3.74
C GLY A 338 7.14 19.38 4.70
N ALA A 339 6.76 20.65 4.57
CA ALA A 339 5.68 21.22 5.38
C ALA A 339 4.35 20.53 5.06
N ILE A 340 3.62 20.09 6.09
CA ILE A 340 2.36 19.33 5.94
C ILE A 340 1.20 20.23 6.36
N THR A 341 0.19 20.31 5.49
CA THR A 341 -1.12 20.91 5.80
C THR A 341 -2.20 19.86 5.59
N ASP A 342 -3.04 19.62 6.61
CA ASP A 342 -4.18 18.72 6.53
C ASP A 342 -5.48 19.46 6.18
N TYR A 343 -6.32 18.80 5.38
CA TYR A 343 -7.63 19.31 4.99
C TYR A 343 -8.71 18.26 5.23
N PRO A 344 -9.86 18.63 5.81
CA PRO A 344 -11.05 17.77 5.72
C PRO A 344 -11.50 17.70 4.24
N PRO A 345 -12.15 16.60 3.80
CA PRO A 345 -12.49 16.36 2.39
C PRO A 345 -13.25 17.51 1.71
N ASN A 346 -14.08 18.24 2.46
CA ASN A 346 -14.89 19.34 1.93
C ASN A 346 -14.18 20.70 1.89
N ARG A 347 -12.89 20.77 2.25
CA ARG A 347 -12.09 22.00 2.22
C ARG A 347 -10.78 21.83 1.46
N VAL A 348 -10.61 20.73 0.74
CA VAL A 348 -9.42 20.52 -0.08
C VAL A 348 -9.37 21.63 -1.15
N PRO A 349 -8.20 22.23 -1.40
CA PRO A 349 -8.05 23.23 -2.45
C PRO A 349 -8.52 22.73 -3.82
N PRO A 350 -9.15 23.58 -4.65
CA PRO A 350 -9.69 23.17 -5.94
C PRO A 350 -8.67 22.62 -6.95
N TRP A 351 -7.39 23.01 -6.85
CA TRP A 351 -6.32 22.52 -7.73
C TRP A 351 -5.92 21.06 -7.47
N VAL A 352 -6.33 20.48 -6.34
CA VAL A 352 -6.07 19.07 -6.04
C VAL A 352 -7.09 18.21 -6.77
N ASP A 353 -6.65 17.41 -7.72
CA ASP A 353 -7.55 16.63 -8.57
C ASP A 353 -7.87 15.25 -7.97
N ARG A 354 -6.91 14.63 -7.28
CA ARG A 354 -6.99 13.21 -6.89
C ARG A 354 -7.30 13.02 -5.40
N VAL A 355 -8.31 13.73 -4.90
CA VAL A 355 -8.76 13.67 -3.50
C VAL A 355 -9.14 12.26 -3.06
N MET A 356 -10.00 11.58 -3.81
CA MET A 356 -10.33 10.17 -3.57
C MET A 356 -9.39 9.26 -4.38
N PRO A 357 -8.65 8.33 -3.74
CA PRO A 357 -7.73 7.44 -4.45
C PRO A 357 -8.43 6.50 -5.42
N SER A 358 -7.82 6.28 -6.60
CA SER A 358 -8.32 5.33 -7.61
C SER A 358 -8.57 3.93 -7.03
N ASP A 359 -7.61 3.39 -6.27
CA ASP A 359 -7.71 2.04 -5.70
C ASP A 359 -8.84 1.94 -4.67
N THR A 360 -9.09 3.02 -3.92
CA THR A 360 -10.21 3.09 -2.97
C THR A 360 -11.54 3.09 -3.72
N VAL A 361 -11.66 3.89 -4.78
CA VAL A 361 -12.86 3.92 -5.62
C VAL A 361 -13.10 2.56 -6.27
N ASN A 362 -12.05 1.92 -6.79
CA ASN A 362 -12.13 0.57 -7.35
C ASN A 362 -12.65 -0.44 -6.30
N GLN A 363 -12.11 -0.38 -5.08
CA GLN A 363 -12.54 -1.23 -3.98
C GLN A 363 -14.00 -0.99 -3.56
N TYR A 364 -14.43 0.27 -3.50
CA TYR A 364 -15.82 0.64 -3.20
C TYR A 364 -16.78 0.08 -4.23
N LEU A 365 -16.47 0.27 -5.51
CA LEU A 365 -17.32 -0.20 -6.62
C LEU A 365 -17.29 -1.73 -6.74
N THR A 366 -16.19 -2.38 -6.33
CA THR A 366 -16.14 -3.84 -6.16
C THR A 366 -17.11 -4.31 -5.08
N TRP A 367 -17.12 -3.70 -3.89
CA TRP A 367 -18.08 -4.07 -2.83
C TRP A 367 -19.52 -3.78 -3.24
N TRP A 368 -19.77 -2.61 -3.84
CA TRP A 368 -21.08 -2.27 -4.37
C TRP A 368 -21.53 -3.30 -5.41
N GLY A 369 -20.67 -3.62 -6.38
CA GLY A 369 -20.98 -4.57 -7.44
C GLY A 369 -21.26 -5.99 -6.94
N LEU A 370 -20.51 -6.47 -5.94
CA LEU A 370 -20.69 -7.80 -5.37
C LEU A 370 -21.91 -7.91 -4.44
N TYR A 371 -22.25 -6.84 -3.72
CA TYR A 371 -23.16 -6.94 -2.58
C TYR A 371 -24.36 -6.01 -2.61
N HIS A 372 -24.47 -4.95 -3.44
CA HIS A 372 -25.64 -4.07 -3.37
C HIS A 372 -26.95 -4.83 -3.67
N ALA A 373 -26.96 -5.66 -4.73
CA ALA A 373 -28.12 -6.43 -5.20
C ALA A 373 -28.07 -7.95 -4.90
N ALA A 374 -27.01 -8.44 -4.26
CA ALA A 374 -26.85 -9.86 -3.94
C ALA A 374 -26.58 -10.09 -2.43
N PRO A 375 -26.90 -11.29 -1.89
CA PRO A 375 -26.46 -11.67 -0.54
C PRO A 375 -24.94 -11.91 -0.51
N TRP A 376 -24.35 -11.87 0.68
CA TRP A 376 -22.92 -12.08 0.90
C TRP A 376 -22.46 -13.45 0.38
N PHE A 377 -23.27 -14.48 0.60
CA PHE A 377 -23.05 -15.83 0.11
C PHE A 377 -23.94 -16.07 -1.12
N ASN A 378 -23.36 -15.87 -2.30
CA ASN A 378 -24.04 -16.02 -3.57
C ASN A 378 -23.24 -16.92 -4.54
N PRO A 379 -23.28 -18.25 -4.38
CA PRO A 379 -22.54 -19.17 -5.25
C PRO A 379 -23.01 -19.13 -6.72
N SER A 380 -24.21 -18.61 -6.99
CA SER A 380 -24.72 -18.45 -8.36
C SER A 380 -24.11 -17.28 -9.13
N GLY A 381 -23.53 -16.30 -8.43
CA GLY A 381 -23.05 -15.05 -9.03
C GLY A 381 -24.14 -14.12 -9.57
N ALA A 382 -25.42 -14.48 -9.44
CA ALA A 382 -26.52 -13.69 -10.01
C ALA A 382 -26.61 -12.31 -9.36
N GLY A 383 -26.69 -11.26 -10.19
CA GLY A 383 -26.77 -9.87 -9.74
C GLY A 383 -25.45 -9.26 -9.27
N GLN A 384 -24.31 -9.93 -9.51
CA GLN A 384 -22.97 -9.43 -9.18
C GLN A 384 -22.26 -8.85 -10.40
N GLN A 385 -21.55 -7.75 -10.16
CA GLN A 385 -20.70 -7.07 -11.14
C GLN A 385 -19.40 -6.59 -10.50
N THR A 386 -18.41 -6.29 -11.32
CA THR A 386 -17.08 -5.84 -10.88
C THR A 386 -16.53 -4.78 -11.83
N PRO A 387 -15.65 -3.88 -11.35
CA PRO A 387 -14.87 -3.03 -12.25
C PRO A 387 -14.10 -3.88 -13.27
N SER A 388 -14.11 -3.44 -14.54
CA SER A 388 -13.43 -4.15 -15.64
C SER A 388 -11.94 -3.81 -15.76
N GLY A 389 -11.48 -2.78 -15.06
CA GLY A 389 -10.12 -2.28 -15.07
C GLY A 389 -9.95 -1.10 -14.13
N ASP A 390 -8.77 -0.48 -14.19
CA ASP A 390 -8.42 0.62 -13.30
C ASP A 390 -9.22 1.90 -13.62
N PRO A 391 -9.68 2.65 -12.60
CA PRO A 391 -10.33 3.93 -12.79
C PRO A 391 -9.51 4.88 -13.66
N GLN A 392 -10.17 5.49 -14.65
CA GLN A 392 -9.56 6.48 -15.54
C GLN A 392 -9.98 7.87 -15.10
N LEU A 393 -9.04 8.78 -14.91
CA LEU A 393 -9.35 10.18 -14.59
C LEU A 393 -9.85 10.89 -15.85
N VAL A 394 -11.04 11.47 -15.79
CA VAL A 394 -11.61 12.28 -16.87
C VAL A 394 -12.18 13.58 -16.32
N TYR A 395 -12.38 14.58 -17.18
CA TYR A 395 -12.88 15.90 -16.80
C TYR A 395 -14.21 16.17 -17.50
N ASN A 396 -15.29 16.36 -16.74
CA ASN A 396 -16.64 16.58 -17.28
C ASN A 396 -16.95 18.09 -17.48
N LYS A 397 -16.22 18.96 -16.81
CA LYS A 397 -16.09 20.43 -16.97
C LYS A 397 -14.69 20.77 -16.47
N VAL A 398 -14.00 21.75 -17.04
CA VAL A 398 -12.63 22.11 -16.60
C VAL A 398 -12.62 22.26 -15.07
N ASP A 399 -11.69 21.55 -14.42
CA ASP A 399 -11.50 21.46 -12.95
C ASP A 399 -12.55 20.65 -12.16
N GLN A 400 -13.30 19.77 -12.83
CA GLN A 400 -14.07 18.72 -12.15
C GLN A 400 -13.56 17.33 -12.54
N PRO A 401 -12.50 16.86 -11.85
CA PRO A 401 -12.00 15.51 -12.02
C PRO A 401 -13.03 14.48 -11.54
N VAL A 402 -13.25 13.46 -12.36
CA VAL A 402 -14.07 12.30 -12.01
C VAL A 402 -13.37 11.02 -12.42
N TRP A 403 -13.51 9.98 -11.61
CA TRP A 403 -13.09 8.63 -11.95
C TRP A 403 -14.15 7.97 -12.83
N LEU A 404 -13.79 7.69 -14.08
CA LEU A 404 -14.54 6.82 -14.98
C LEU A 404 -14.18 5.36 -14.69
N VAL A 405 -15.17 4.55 -14.31
CA VAL A 405 -14.99 3.13 -14.04
C VAL A 405 -15.99 2.32 -14.85
N ALA A 406 -15.50 1.51 -15.79
CA ALA A 406 -16.35 0.57 -16.51
C ALA A 406 -16.64 -0.67 -15.65
N MET A 407 -17.88 -1.15 -15.71
CA MET A 407 -18.34 -2.33 -14.98
C MET A 407 -18.66 -3.47 -15.93
N THR A 408 -18.33 -4.69 -15.50
CA THR A 408 -18.60 -5.94 -16.20
C THR A 408 -19.26 -6.95 -15.26
N SER A 409 -19.88 -7.96 -15.83
CA SER A 409 -20.33 -9.16 -15.10
C SER A 409 -19.20 -9.75 -14.24
N SER A 410 -19.51 -10.19 -13.02
CA SER A 410 -18.53 -10.88 -12.16
C SER A 410 -18.21 -12.31 -12.61
N SER A 411 -18.91 -12.83 -13.62
CA SER A 411 -18.67 -14.17 -14.16
C SER A 411 -17.39 -14.19 -14.99
N ALA A 412 -16.49 -15.13 -14.70
CA ALA A 412 -15.25 -15.31 -15.46
C ALA A 412 -15.47 -15.70 -16.94
N ASN A 413 -16.68 -16.12 -17.30
CA ASN A 413 -17.05 -16.50 -18.67
C ASN A 413 -17.85 -15.40 -19.40
N ASP A 414 -18.00 -14.22 -18.79
CA ASP A 414 -18.83 -13.13 -19.31
C ASP A 414 -18.12 -11.78 -19.17
N ASN A 415 -17.86 -11.14 -20.32
CA ASN A 415 -17.24 -9.81 -20.39
C ASN A 415 -18.25 -8.75 -20.85
N SER A 416 -19.56 -9.00 -20.65
CA SER A 416 -20.59 -8.04 -20.99
C SER A 416 -20.53 -6.82 -20.08
N SER A 417 -20.55 -5.64 -20.70
CA SER A 417 -20.62 -4.38 -19.96
C SER A 417 -21.97 -4.25 -19.26
N THR A 418 -21.94 -4.01 -17.95
CA THR A 418 -23.14 -3.75 -17.14
C THR A 418 -23.44 -2.26 -17.02
N GLY A 419 -22.42 -1.41 -17.23
CA GLY A 419 -22.54 0.03 -17.21
C GLY A 419 -21.20 0.72 -16.93
N ILE A 420 -21.26 2.03 -16.67
CA ILE A 420 -20.10 2.82 -16.24
C ILE A 420 -20.47 3.66 -15.01
N PHE A 421 -19.49 3.88 -14.14
CA PHE A 421 -19.55 4.85 -13.06
C PHE A 421 -18.79 6.12 -13.43
N LEU A 422 -19.35 7.26 -13.04
CA LEU A 422 -18.62 8.51 -12.85
C LEU A 422 -18.59 8.80 -11.35
N PHE A 423 -17.43 8.70 -10.73
CA PHE A 423 -17.23 8.91 -9.30
C PHE A 423 -16.50 10.25 -9.09
N ASP A 424 -17.11 11.16 -8.32
CA ASP A 424 -16.53 12.48 -8.03
C ASP A 424 -15.25 12.33 -7.19
N THR A 425 -14.12 12.91 -7.60
CA THR A 425 -12.90 12.72 -6.81
C THR A 425 -12.93 13.48 -5.48
N HIS A 426 -13.69 14.58 -5.38
CA HIS A 426 -13.80 15.42 -4.18
C HIS A 426 -14.91 14.95 -3.23
N LYS A 427 -15.79 14.06 -3.69
CA LYS A 427 -16.93 13.59 -2.91
C LYS A 427 -17.03 12.08 -2.96
N ASN A 428 -17.50 11.48 -1.88
CA ASN A 428 -17.85 10.06 -1.88
C ASN A 428 -19.21 9.83 -2.56
N GLU A 429 -19.35 10.24 -3.82
CA GLU A 429 -20.58 10.23 -4.63
C GLU A 429 -20.29 9.65 -6.02
N ALA A 430 -21.18 8.77 -6.50
CA ALA A 430 -21.00 8.13 -7.80
C ALA A 430 -22.32 8.03 -8.56
N HIS A 431 -22.27 8.27 -9.87
CA HIS A 431 -23.40 8.11 -10.78
C HIS A 431 -23.18 6.86 -11.64
N PHE A 432 -24.11 5.90 -11.55
CA PHE A 432 -24.07 4.68 -12.34
C PHE A 432 -24.97 4.77 -13.56
N TYR A 433 -24.39 4.68 -14.75
CA TYR A 433 -25.10 4.65 -16.02
C TYR A 433 -25.12 3.20 -16.53
N THR A 434 -26.31 2.60 -16.54
CA THR A 434 -26.48 1.21 -16.97
C THR A 434 -26.22 1.04 -18.47
N SER A 435 -25.84 -0.15 -18.93
CA SER A 435 -25.66 -0.45 -20.36
C SER A 435 -26.94 -0.25 -21.19
N ALA A 436 -28.12 -0.36 -20.55
CA ALA A 436 -29.42 -0.01 -21.14
C ALA A 436 -29.57 1.49 -21.49
N SER A 437 -28.67 2.34 -21.00
CA SER A 437 -28.62 3.79 -21.33
C SER A 437 -27.98 4.08 -22.69
N GLY A 438 -27.82 3.06 -23.54
CA GLY A 438 -27.25 3.22 -24.88
C GLY A 438 -25.72 3.30 -24.92
N LEU A 439 -25.03 2.87 -23.86
CA LEU A 439 -23.55 2.85 -23.76
C LEU A 439 -22.88 1.78 -24.63
N GLY A 440 -23.67 1.05 -25.44
CA GLY A 440 -23.18 0.03 -26.35
C GLY A 440 -22.12 0.60 -27.30
N ILE A 441 -20.91 0.04 -27.20
CA ILE A 441 -19.72 0.36 -27.99
C ILE A 441 -20.01 0.34 -29.50
N GLY A 442 -21.02 -0.39 -29.99
CA GLY A 442 -21.38 -0.43 -31.40
C GLY A 442 -22.02 0.86 -31.93
N THR A 443 -23.09 1.34 -31.30
CA THR A 443 -23.92 2.42 -31.86
C THR A 443 -23.31 3.80 -31.65
N ASN A 444 -22.68 4.05 -30.50
CA ASN A 444 -22.04 5.32 -30.23
C ASN A 444 -20.79 5.50 -31.09
N VAL A 445 -19.99 4.44 -31.28
CA VAL A 445 -18.83 4.47 -32.18
C VAL A 445 -19.28 4.67 -33.64
N GLN A 446 -20.32 3.96 -34.09
CA GLN A 446 -20.88 4.17 -35.43
C GLN A 446 -21.43 5.58 -35.62
N ASN A 447 -22.13 6.14 -34.63
CA ASN A 447 -22.66 7.50 -34.69
C ASN A 447 -21.54 8.56 -34.66
N THR A 448 -20.47 8.35 -33.90
CA THR A 448 -19.29 9.23 -33.88
C THR A 448 -18.55 9.21 -35.23
N PHE A 449 -18.40 8.03 -35.86
CA PHE A 449 -17.81 7.92 -37.20
C PHE A 449 -18.74 8.41 -38.33
N ALA A 450 -20.06 8.35 -38.14
CA ALA A 450 -21.02 8.92 -39.08
C ALA A 450 -21.12 10.44 -38.96
N SER A 451 -21.00 10.98 -37.73
CA SER A 451 -21.07 12.41 -37.42
C SER A 451 -19.86 13.22 -37.88
N THR A 452 -18.71 12.59 -38.14
CA THR A 452 -17.52 13.25 -38.69
C THR A 452 -17.57 13.40 -40.21
N ARG A 453 -18.63 12.90 -40.86
CA ARG A 453 -19.00 13.26 -42.24
C ARG A 453 -20.10 14.32 -42.22
N ALA A 454 -19.76 15.55 -41.85
CA ALA A 454 -20.58 16.73 -42.08
C ALA A 454 -19.69 17.90 -42.48
#